data_AF-F9W9A5-F1
#
_entry.id   AF-F9W9A5-F1
#
_cell.length_a   1.000
_cell.length_b   1.000
_cell.length_c   1.000
_cell.angle_alpha   90.00
_cell.angle_beta   90.00
_cell.angle_gamma   90.00
#
_symmetry.space_group_name_H-M   'P 1'
#
loop_
_entity.id
_entity.type
_entity.pdbx_description
1 polymer ?
#
loop_
_entity_poly.entity_id
_entity_poly.type
_entity_poly.pdbx_seq_one_letter_code
_entity_poly.pdbx_strand_id
1 'polypeptide(L)'
;MVPEVDPSPSEVPLERLLWKGWIPTIFFEVLPKPRRVVELSPRLIVTLYNHKNEAIYREKLVASPGATVGQSLACTLLRHARMFGQQAVTPPSVEGTVPGSGVGRSSEGHSTNSCGQNALTSRQTPPSSSFGSHYLVLQVDPHECVIRKLFEMPVREDGTLDCDYPLGDMLSESPSTFNGGGVSTAVDPLVLSIVPAAPLPNDHFRLPCCHGEMFLEREGVPPATFGQPFVVTVSNSITVKSAQELLLEFTGLTPSDVLPLSRGVFVFPGRMCASLRLEESILDFMRRELRTMNPQIPSLLLNHRQSGEKHGLRYLAQSSPALRISKR
;
A
#
# COMPACT_ATOMS: atom_id res chain seq x y z
N MET A 1 -31.99 22.36 0.65
CA MET A 1 -31.72 21.19 1.51
C MET A 1 -31.47 21.69 2.91
N VAL A 2 -32.23 21.21 3.89
CA VAL A 2 -31.99 21.51 5.30
C VAL A 2 -30.79 20.66 5.75
N PRO A 3 -29.73 21.23 6.35
CA PRO A 3 -28.65 20.43 6.90
C PRO A 3 -29.19 19.56 8.04
N GLU A 4 -29.01 18.25 7.92
CA GLU A 4 -29.40 17.29 8.94
C GLU A 4 -28.48 17.48 10.17
N VAL A 5 -29.08 17.72 11.34
CA VAL A 5 -28.34 17.93 12.59
C VAL A 5 -27.75 16.58 13.04
N ASP A 6 -26.44 16.55 13.23
CA ASP A 6 -25.71 15.39 13.76
C ASP A 6 -26.13 15.14 15.22
N PRO A 7 -26.71 13.98 15.57
CA PRO A 7 -27.27 13.75 16.91
C PRO A 7 -26.25 13.28 17.95
N SER A 8 -24.94 13.32 17.68
CA SER A 8 -23.92 12.96 18.66
C SER A 8 -23.23 14.22 19.22
N PRO A 9 -23.76 14.87 20.26
CA PRO A 9 -23.00 15.89 20.97
C PRO A 9 -21.73 15.24 21.52
N SER A 10 -20.57 15.80 21.19
CA SER A 10 -19.33 15.39 21.83
C SER A 10 -19.44 15.68 23.33
N GLU A 11 -19.29 14.66 24.17
CA GLU A 11 -19.26 14.82 25.64
C GLU A 11 -18.00 15.55 26.14
N VAL A 12 -17.06 15.87 25.24
CA VAL A 12 -15.82 16.57 25.58
C VAL A 12 -16.06 18.08 25.50
N PRO A 13 -16.01 18.81 26.62
CA PRO A 13 -16.16 20.26 26.60
C PRO A 13 -14.97 20.91 25.87
N LEU A 14 -15.24 22.01 25.17
CA LEU A 14 -14.25 22.71 24.35
C LEU A 14 -12.97 23.09 25.14
N GLU A 15 -13.11 23.38 26.43
CA GLU A 15 -12.00 23.66 27.36
C GLU A 15 -10.98 22.51 27.48
N ARG A 16 -11.40 21.26 27.24
CA ARG A 16 -10.51 20.10 27.22
C ARG A 16 -9.78 19.94 25.90
N LEU A 17 -10.36 20.43 24.80
CA LEU A 17 -9.72 20.44 23.48
C LEU A 17 -8.71 21.60 23.37
N LEU A 18 -9.05 22.73 23.98
CA LEU A 18 -8.22 23.91 24.04
C LEU A 18 -7.34 23.84 25.28
N TRP A 19 -6.24 23.08 25.24
CA TRP A 19 -5.24 22.84 26.30
C TRP A 19 -5.10 24.00 27.33
N LYS A 20 -6.07 24.13 28.25
CA LYS A 20 -6.25 25.28 29.16
C LYS A 20 -6.02 26.67 28.52
N GLY A 21 -6.51 26.89 27.29
CA GLY A 21 -6.46 28.19 26.61
C GLY A 21 -5.13 28.53 25.91
N TRP A 22 -4.18 27.59 25.82
CA TRP A 22 -2.87 27.83 25.18
C TRP A 22 -2.91 27.73 23.64
N ILE A 23 -3.98 27.21 23.07
CA ILE A 23 -4.15 27.06 21.63
C ILE A 23 -5.28 27.98 21.17
N PRO A 24 -4.99 29.16 20.60
CA PRO A 24 -6.02 30.10 20.16
C PRO A 24 -6.67 29.73 18.82
N THR A 25 -6.19 28.66 18.16
CA THR A 25 -6.59 28.29 16.80
C THR A 25 -7.08 26.86 16.74
N ILE A 26 -8.31 26.67 16.25
CA ILE A 26 -8.90 25.35 15.98
C ILE A 26 -8.92 25.16 14.46
N PHE A 27 -8.39 24.02 14.01
CA PHE A 27 -8.51 23.59 12.62
C PHE A 27 -9.72 22.68 12.49
N PHE A 28 -10.51 22.89 11.44
CA PHE A 28 -11.61 22.03 11.08
C PHE A 28 -11.58 21.72 9.58
N GLU A 29 -12.15 20.59 9.21
CA GLU A 29 -12.34 20.19 7.82
C GLU A 29 -13.83 20.27 7.48
N VAL A 30 -14.14 20.86 6.33
CA VAL A 30 -15.51 20.85 5.79
C VAL A 30 -15.66 19.61 4.93
N LEU A 31 -16.44 18.64 5.42
CA LEU A 31 -16.69 17.39 4.72
C LEU A 31 -17.80 17.55 3.67
N PRO A 32 -17.68 16.91 2.49
CA PRO A 32 -18.71 16.92 1.45
C PRO A 32 -19.94 16.05 1.80
N LYS A 33 -19.85 15.24 2.86
CA LYS A 33 -20.90 14.35 3.36
C LYS A 33 -20.95 14.45 4.89
N PRO A 34 -22.08 14.07 5.53
CA PRO A 34 -22.17 14.03 6.98
C PRO A 34 -21.04 13.21 7.62
N ARG A 35 -20.50 13.66 8.75
CA ARG A 35 -19.35 13.07 9.44
C ARG A 35 -19.54 11.57 9.70
N ARG A 36 -20.71 11.16 10.22
CA ARG A 36 -21.08 9.75 10.42
C ARG A 36 -20.91 8.89 9.16
N VAL A 37 -21.24 9.44 7.98
CA VAL A 37 -21.10 8.72 6.72
C VAL A 37 -19.63 8.58 6.35
N VAL A 38 -18.82 9.63 6.54
CA VAL A 38 -17.38 9.63 6.25
C VAL A 38 -16.59 8.75 7.23
N GLU A 39 -17.01 8.70 8.50
CA GLU A 39 -16.39 7.85 9.52
C GLU A 39 -16.72 6.37 9.32
N LEU A 40 -17.92 6.05 8.83
CA LEU A 40 -18.33 4.68 8.49
C LEU A 40 -17.90 4.24 7.09
N SER A 41 -17.44 5.16 6.24
CA SER A 41 -17.02 4.80 4.88
C SER A 41 -15.74 3.98 4.91
N PRO A 42 -15.67 2.83 4.22
CA PRO A 42 -14.46 2.03 4.18
C PRO A 42 -13.29 2.84 3.61
N ARG A 43 -12.13 2.74 4.26
CA ARG A 43 -10.94 3.52 3.91
C ARG A 43 -9.89 2.60 3.31
N LEU A 44 -9.16 3.13 2.33
CA LEU A 44 -7.99 2.49 1.75
C LEU A 44 -6.76 3.32 2.12
N ILE A 45 -5.69 2.64 2.51
CA ILE A 45 -4.35 3.23 2.55
C ILE A 45 -3.59 2.61 1.39
N VAL A 46 -3.25 3.41 0.38
CA VAL A 46 -2.51 2.95 -0.78
C VAL A 46 -1.09 3.46 -0.71
N THR A 47 -0.10 2.58 -0.83
CA THR A 47 1.32 2.92 -0.90
C THR A 47 1.90 2.43 -2.22
N LEU A 48 2.49 3.33 -2.99
CA LEU A 48 3.19 3.03 -4.23
C LEU A 48 4.69 2.88 -3.95
N TYR A 49 5.26 1.81 -4.48
CA TYR A 49 6.68 1.50 -4.39
C TYR A 49 7.39 1.71 -5.73
N ASN A 50 8.70 1.87 -5.71
CA ASN A 50 9.54 1.84 -6.91
C ASN A 50 10.10 0.42 -7.16
N HIS A 51 10.92 0.28 -8.20
CA HIS A 51 11.58 -0.99 -8.57
C HIS A 51 12.61 -1.49 -7.54
N LYS A 52 13.05 -0.62 -6.60
CA LYS A 52 13.91 -0.96 -5.47
C LYS A 52 13.13 -1.31 -4.21
N ASN A 53 11.80 -1.46 -4.33
CA ASN A 53 10.89 -1.70 -3.22
C ASN A 53 10.90 -0.57 -2.16
N GLU A 54 11.17 0.68 -2.56
CA GLU A 54 11.10 1.86 -1.68
C GLU A 54 9.76 2.57 -1.84
N ALA A 55 9.17 3.03 -0.73
CA ALA A 55 7.89 3.72 -0.76
C ALA A 55 8.06 5.15 -1.30
N ILE A 56 7.44 5.44 -2.45
CA ILE A 56 7.58 6.75 -3.12
C ILE A 56 6.34 7.63 -3.00
N TYR A 57 5.18 7.03 -2.76
CA TYR A 57 3.92 7.76 -2.61
C TYR A 57 2.96 7.01 -1.71
N ARG A 58 2.20 7.75 -0.89
CA ARG A 58 1.18 7.18 -0.03
C ARG A 58 -0.02 8.10 0.03
N GLU A 59 -1.21 7.54 -0.11
CA GLU A 59 -2.45 8.29 0.02
C GLU A 59 -3.52 7.50 0.78
N LYS A 60 -4.49 8.25 1.32
CA LYS A 60 -5.68 7.71 1.97
C LYS A 60 -6.87 7.99 1.08
N LEU A 61 -7.63 6.94 0.76
CA LEU A 61 -8.81 7.01 -0.07
C LEU A 61 -10.04 6.56 0.69
N VAL A 62 -11.18 7.06 0.27
CA VAL A 62 -12.48 6.52 0.65
C VAL A 62 -12.90 5.57 -0.47
N ALA A 63 -13.25 4.34 -0.13
CA ALA A 63 -13.70 3.35 -1.09
C ALA A 63 -15.02 3.83 -1.75
N SER A 64 -15.03 3.85 -3.08
CA SER A 64 -16.25 4.13 -3.83
C SER A 64 -17.14 2.89 -3.88
N PRO A 65 -18.46 2.98 -3.62
CA PRO A 65 -19.37 1.86 -3.76
C PRO A 65 -19.32 1.26 -5.17
N GLY A 66 -19.20 -0.06 -5.27
CA GLY A 66 -19.17 -0.78 -6.55
C GLY A 66 -17.90 -0.60 -7.38
N ALA A 67 -16.87 0.08 -6.85
CA ALA A 67 -15.61 0.23 -7.56
C ALA A 67 -14.81 -1.09 -7.59
N THR A 68 -14.04 -1.27 -8.65
CA THR A 68 -13.01 -2.32 -8.71
C THR A 68 -11.69 -1.82 -8.09
N VAL A 69 -10.81 -2.76 -7.78
CA VAL A 69 -9.44 -2.46 -7.34
C VAL A 69 -8.71 -1.64 -8.41
N GLY A 70 -8.77 -2.05 -9.69
CA GLY A 70 -8.11 -1.33 -10.79
C GLY A 70 -8.58 0.12 -10.91
N GLN A 71 -9.91 0.36 -10.84
CA GLN A 71 -10.46 1.72 -10.89
C GLN A 71 -9.99 2.59 -9.73
N SER A 72 -9.94 2.04 -8.52
CA SER A 72 -9.55 2.77 -7.31
C SER A 72 -8.07 3.16 -7.35
N LEU A 73 -7.21 2.27 -7.84
CA LEU A 73 -5.76 2.46 -7.88
C LEU A 73 -5.29 3.25 -9.12
N ALA A 74 -6.05 3.24 -10.23
CA ALA A 74 -5.75 4.07 -11.40
C ALA A 74 -5.69 5.56 -11.04
N CYS A 75 -6.61 6.02 -10.17
CA CYS A 75 -6.59 7.38 -9.66
C CYS A 75 -5.32 7.69 -8.85
N THR A 76 -4.82 6.74 -8.04
CA THR A 76 -3.57 6.86 -7.29
C THR A 76 -2.39 7.09 -8.22
N LEU A 77 -2.27 6.22 -9.22
CA LEU A 77 -1.20 6.26 -10.21
C LEU A 77 -1.23 7.59 -10.99
N LEU A 78 -2.39 8.00 -11.50
CA LEU A 78 -2.56 9.27 -12.21
C LEU A 78 -2.21 10.49 -11.35
N ARG A 79 -2.61 10.50 -10.06
CA ARG A 79 -2.24 11.58 -9.13
C ARG A 79 -0.73 11.64 -8.91
N HIS A 80 -0.10 10.49 -8.68
CA HIS A 80 1.36 10.40 -8.56
C HIS A 80 2.05 10.97 -9.81
N ALA A 81 1.69 10.50 -11.00
CA ALA A 81 2.31 10.99 -12.23
C ALA A 81 2.11 12.49 -12.47
N ARG A 82 0.97 13.07 -12.07
CA ARG A 82 0.75 14.52 -12.16
C ARG A 82 1.65 15.31 -11.23
N MET A 83 1.80 14.86 -9.98
CA MET A 83 2.63 15.57 -9.00
C MET A 83 4.12 15.54 -9.37
N PHE A 84 4.61 14.43 -9.89
CA PHE A 84 6.04 14.27 -10.22
C PHE A 84 6.36 14.59 -11.68
N GLY A 85 5.39 14.46 -12.60
CA GLY A 85 5.54 14.83 -14.02
C GLY A 85 5.56 16.35 -14.26
N GLN A 86 5.04 17.17 -13.34
CA GLN A 86 5.15 18.62 -13.41
C GLN A 86 6.54 19.16 -13.00
N GLN A 87 7.43 18.34 -12.42
CA GLN A 87 8.80 18.76 -12.12
C GLN A 87 9.75 18.66 -13.33
N ALA A 88 9.36 18.00 -14.42
CA ALA A 88 10.21 17.81 -15.60
C ALA A 88 10.07 18.91 -16.67
N VAL A 89 9.23 19.93 -16.45
CA VAL A 89 9.04 21.04 -17.39
C VAL A 89 9.52 22.35 -16.76
N THR A 90 10.82 22.46 -16.53
CA THR A 90 11.47 23.78 -16.62
C THR A 90 11.65 24.06 -18.11
N PRO A 91 10.92 25.01 -18.71
CA PRO A 91 11.26 25.45 -20.05
C PRO A 91 12.67 26.04 -20.02
N PRO A 92 13.51 25.80 -21.05
CA PRO A 92 14.77 26.53 -21.16
C PRO A 92 14.45 28.03 -21.15
N SER A 93 15.16 28.77 -20.30
CA SER A 93 15.11 30.22 -20.29
C SER A 93 15.60 30.71 -21.65
N VAL A 94 14.65 31.08 -22.52
CA VAL A 94 14.96 31.80 -23.74
C VAL A 94 15.10 33.26 -23.34
N GLU A 95 16.35 33.71 -23.20
CA GLU A 95 16.65 35.13 -23.22
C GLU A 95 16.18 35.72 -24.55
N GLY A 96 15.44 36.84 -24.47
CA GLY A 96 15.40 37.82 -25.54
C GLY A 96 14.04 38.06 -26.22
N THR A 97 13.43 39.17 -25.77
CA THR A 97 12.76 40.20 -26.60
C THR A 97 11.22 40.22 -26.63
N VAL A 98 10.68 41.20 -25.88
CA VAL A 98 9.31 41.79 -25.88
C VAL A 98 9.24 42.80 -27.06
N PRO A 99 8.11 43.26 -27.66
CA PRO A 99 6.78 43.46 -27.07
C PRO A 99 5.52 43.20 -27.93
N GLY A 100 4.36 43.11 -27.28
CA GLY A 100 3.06 43.16 -27.98
C GLY A 100 1.82 43.06 -27.08
N SER A 101 1.18 44.21 -26.86
CA SER A 101 -0.11 44.46 -26.19
C SER A 101 -1.22 43.41 -26.35
N GLY A 102 -1.99 43.21 -25.27
CA GLY A 102 -3.30 42.57 -25.33
C GLY A 102 -4.04 42.56 -23.99
N VAL A 103 -4.96 43.51 -23.83
CA VAL A 103 -5.84 43.71 -22.67
C VAL A 103 -6.92 42.63 -22.60
N GLY A 104 -7.22 42.09 -21.41
CA GLY A 104 -8.38 41.24 -21.17
C GLY A 104 -8.62 40.98 -19.68
N ARG A 105 -9.55 41.74 -19.09
CA ARG A 105 -10.08 41.56 -17.73
C ARG A 105 -11.00 40.32 -17.67
N SER A 106 -11.01 39.63 -16.52
CA SER A 106 -12.18 39.42 -15.64
C SER A 106 -12.27 38.03 -14.96
N SER A 107 -12.32 38.10 -13.62
CA SER A 107 -13.17 37.37 -12.65
C SER A 107 -13.12 35.83 -12.48
N GLU A 108 -12.65 35.47 -11.27
CA GLU A 108 -13.29 34.60 -10.24
C GLU A 108 -14.29 33.50 -10.63
N GLY A 109 -14.07 32.29 -10.10
CA GLY A 109 -15.09 31.24 -10.04
C GLY A 109 -14.60 29.90 -9.49
N HIS A 110 -14.75 29.71 -8.18
CA HIS A 110 -14.75 28.47 -7.36
C HIS A 110 -14.32 27.11 -7.98
N SER A 111 -13.21 26.56 -7.47
CA SER A 111 -12.87 25.14 -7.62
C SER A 111 -13.58 24.30 -6.54
N THR A 112 -14.65 23.63 -6.93
CA THR A 112 -15.29 22.56 -6.16
C THR A 112 -14.62 21.22 -6.47
N ASN A 113 -14.04 20.57 -5.46
CA ASN A 113 -13.59 19.17 -5.52
C ASN A 113 -14.81 18.23 -5.58
N SER A 114 -15.33 18.01 -6.78
CA SER A 114 -16.24 16.91 -7.08
C SER A 114 -15.66 16.12 -8.25
N CYS A 115 -15.52 14.81 -8.08
CA CYS A 115 -15.23 13.91 -9.19
C CYS A 115 -16.53 13.80 -10.02
N GLY A 116 -16.80 14.83 -10.81
CA GLY A 116 -17.90 14.87 -11.76
C GLY A 116 -17.64 13.88 -12.89
N GLN A 117 -18.59 12.98 -13.13
CA GLN A 117 -18.57 11.95 -14.17
C GLN A 117 -18.63 12.50 -15.61
N ASN A 118 -18.37 13.79 -15.85
CA ASN A 118 -18.44 14.41 -17.17
C ASN A 118 -17.15 15.15 -17.50
N ALA A 119 -16.12 14.40 -17.94
CA ALA A 119 -14.99 14.94 -18.71
C ALA A 119 -14.28 13.82 -19.50
N LEU A 120 -15.06 12.95 -20.17
CA LEU A 120 -14.55 12.12 -21.27
C LEU A 120 -14.59 12.95 -22.56
N THR A 121 -13.69 13.92 -22.72
CA THR A 121 -13.35 14.57 -24.00
C THR A 121 -12.21 15.59 -23.80
N SER A 122 -11.11 15.15 -23.23
CA SER A 122 -9.81 15.78 -23.48
C SER A 122 -8.77 14.68 -23.47
N ARG A 123 -8.39 14.23 -24.67
CA ARG A 123 -7.23 13.36 -24.91
C ARG A 123 -5.97 14.17 -24.57
N GLN A 124 -5.69 14.34 -23.28
CA GLN A 124 -4.32 14.49 -22.83
C GLN A 124 -3.86 13.08 -22.49
N THR A 125 -3.19 12.46 -23.46
CA THR A 125 -2.38 11.27 -23.23
C THR A 125 -1.51 11.54 -22.01
N PRO A 126 -1.60 10.73 -20.94
CA PRO A 126 -0.64 10.84 -19.85
C PRO A 126 0.76 10.66 -20.44
N PRO A 127 1.78 11.38 -19.93
CA PRO A 127 3.15 11.16 -20.38
C PRO A 127 3.48 9.68 -20.19
N SER A 128 3.60 8.97 -21.32
CA SER A 128 3.74 7.52 -21.44
C SER A 128 5.05 6.98 -20.85
N SER A 129 5.89 7.84 -20.29
CA SER A 129 7.20 7.51 -19.73
C SER A 129 7.22 7.31 -18.20
N SER A 130 6.10 7.50 -17.49
CA SER A 130 6.10 7.48 -16.00
C SER A 130 5.46 6.24 -15.36
N PHE A 131 4.75 5.40 -16.12
CA PHE A 131 4.11 4.19 -15.61
C PHE A 131 4.80 2.94 -16.14
N GLY A 132 5.11 2.00 -15.25
CA GLY A 132 5.43 0.63 -15.64
C GLY A 132 4.27 -0.01 -16.40
N SER A 133 4.56 -0.97 -17.27
CA SER A 133 3.54 -1.70 -18.05
C SER A 133 2.73 -2.69 -17.21
N HIS A 134 3.18 -2.98 -15.98
CA HIS A 134 2.58 -3.99 -15.13
C HIS A 134 2.88 -3.71 -13.65
N TYR A 135 1.89 -3.97 -12.80
CA TYR A 135 2.01 -3.81 -11.35
C TYR A 135 1.48 -5.04 -10.60
N LEU A 136 1.94 -5.19 -9.36
CA LEU A 136 1.34 -6.05 -8.36
C LEU A 136 0.54 -5.19 -7.37
N VAL A 137 -0.64 -5.68 -7.01
CA VAL A 137 -1.43 -5.13 -5.91
C VAL A 137 -1.37 -6.12 -4.75
N LEU A 138 -0.84 -5.66 -3.62
CA LEU A 138 -0.68 -6.47 -2.42
C LEU A 138 -1.64 -5.97 -1.35
N GLN A 139 -2.53 -6.84 -0.88
CA GLN A 139 -3.28 -6.61 0.36
C GLN A 139 -2.39 -6.97 1.54
N VAL A 140 -2.01 -5.98 2.33
CA VAL A 140 -1.07 -6.15 3.44
C VAL A 140 -1.84 -6.14 4.75
N ASP A 141 -1.52 -7.09 5.61
CA ASP A 141 -1.87 -7.00 7.03
C ASP A 141 -0.83 -6.13 7.75
N PRO A 142 -1.20 -4.94 8.24
CA PRO A 142 -0.24 -4.07 8.94
C PRO A 142 0.15 -4.58 10.32
N HIS A 143 -0.62 -5.48 10.93
CA HIS A 143 -0.34 -6.05 12.26
C HIS A 143 0.57 -7.27 12.16
N GLU A 144 0.29 -8.13 11.18
CA GLU A 144 1.04 -9.37 10.97
C GLU A 144 2.19 -9.19 9.96
N CYS A 145 2.35 -8.00 9.35
CA CYS A 145 3.38 -7.68 8.36
C CYS A 145 3.49 -8.73 7.22
N VAL A 146 2.34 -9.22 6.73
CA VAL A 146 2.25 -10.26 5.68
C VAL A 146 1.33 -9.84 4.55
N ILE A 147 1.53 -10.47 3.39
CA ILE A 147 0.62 -10.33 2.24
C ILE A 147 -0.51 -11.34 2.40
N ARG A 148 -1.74 -10.84 2.46
CA ARG A 148 -2.96 -11.65 2.53
C ARG A 148 -3.45 -12.06 1.16
N LYS A 149 -3.39 -11.13 0.21
CA LYS A 149 -3.77 -11.33 -1.19
C LYS A 149 -2.82 -10.60 -2.13
N LEU A 150 -2.66 -11.16 -3.31
CA LEU A 150 -1.82 -10.64 -4.38
C LEU A 150 -2.61 -10.70 -5.69
N PHE A 151 -2.57 -9.60 -6.44
CA PHE A 151 -3.18 -9.52 -7.77
C PHE A 151 -2.18 -9.00 -8.78
N GLU A 152 -2.15 -9.61 -9.96
CA GLU A 152 -1.51 -9.04 -11.13
C GLU A 152 -2.40 -7.92 -11.69
N MET A 153 -1.79 -6.81 -12.07
CA MET A 153 -2.49 -5.64 -12.60
C MET A 153 -1.73 -5.10 -13.81
N PRO A 154 -1.94 -5.70 -15.01
CA PRO A 154 -1.39 -5.17 -16.24
C PRO A 154 -1.98 -3.80 -16.56
N VAL A 155 -1.17 -2.94 -17.18
CA VAL A 155 -1.62 -1.66 -17.72
C VAL A 155 -2.00 -1.88 -19.18
N ARG A 156 -3.25 -1.56 -19.52
CA ARG A 156 -3.76 -1.64 -20.90
C ARG A 156 -3.18 -0.52 -21.76
N GLU A 157 -3.28 -0.66 -23.07
CA GLU A 157 -2.76 0.32 -24.04
C GLU A 157 -3.39 1.72 -23.89
N ASP A 158 -4.64 1.78 -23.39
CA ASP A 158 -5.36 3.02 -23.10
C ASP A 158 -4.94 3.67 -21.76
N GLY A 159 -4.00 3.06 -21.04
CA GLY A 159 -3.53 3.51 -19.73
C GLY A 159 -4.42 3.09 -18.56
N THR A 160 -5.47 2.29 -18.80
CA THR A 160 -6.31 1.75 -17.73
C THR A 160 -5.67 0.53 -17.07
N LEU A 161 -6.06 0.24 -15.83
CA LEU A 161 -5.55 -0.89 -15.07
C LEU A 161 -6.50 -2.08 -15.21
N ASP A 162 -5.96 -3.22 -15.61
CA ASP A 162 -6.72 -4.46 -15.79
C ASP A 162 -6.80 -5.22 -14.46
N CYS A 163 -7.74 -4.80 -13.61
CA CYS A 163 -8.02 -5.47 -12.35
C CYS A 163 -9.49 -5.26 -11.97
N ASP A 164 -10.34 -6.20 -12.38
CA ASP A 164 -11.78 -6.15 -12.17
C ASP A 164 -12.22 -6.77 -10.83
N TYR A 165 -11.28 -7.02 -9.92
CA TYR A 165 -11.60 -7.55 -8.61
C TYR A 165 -12.49 -6.55 -7.83
N PRO A 166 -13.66 -6.97 -7.30
CA PRO A 166 -14.53 -6.08 -6.57
C PRO A 166 -13.87 -5.60 -5.28
N LEU A 167 -13.80 -4.28 -5.08
CA LEU A 167 -13.21 -3.73 -3.85
C LEU A 167 -14.03 -4.11 -2.61
N GLY A 168 -15.36 -4.25 -2.75
CA GLY A 168 -16.26 -4.67 -1.68
C GLY A 168 -15.88 -6.03 -1.08
N ASP A 169 -15.45 -6.97 -1.92
CA ASP A 169 -15.05 -8.31 -1.47
C ASP A 169 -13.79 -8.22 -0.61
N MET A 170 -12.78 -7.45 -1.02
CA MET A 170 -11.56 -7.22 -0.22
C MET A 170 -11.86 -6.58 1.14
N LEU A 171 -12.83 -5.65 1.17
CA LEU A 171 -13.23 -4.97 2.40
C LEU A 171 -13.97 -5.90 3.35
N SER A 172 -14.82 -6.80 2.83
CA SER A 172 -15.57 -7.76 3.62
C SER A 172 -14.68 -8.85 4.25
N GLU A 173 -13.58 -9.18 3.60
CA GLU A 173 -12.61 -10.18 4.06
C GLU A 173 -11.50 -9.61 4.94
N SER A 174 -11.44 -8.28 5.09
CA SER A 174 -10.57 -7.66 6.07
C SER A 174 -11.03 -8.11 7.46
N PRO A 175 -10.14 -8.64 8.31
CA PRO A 175 -10.51 -9.02 9.65
C PRO A 175 -10.96 -7.77 10.38
N SER A 176 -12.27 -7.61 10.58
CA SER A 176 -12.75 -6.77 11.66
C SER A 176 -12.20 -7.40 12.93
N THR A 177 -11.36 -6.67 13.66
CA THR A 177 -10.96 -7.09 15.01
C THR A 177 -12.23 -7.42 15.78
N PHE A 178 -12.40 -8.71 16.03
CA PHE A 178 -13.46 -9.25 16.84
C PHE A 178 -13.26 -8.70 18.26
N ASN A 179 -14.00 -7.66 18.63
CA ASN A 179 -14.23 -7.31 20.01
C ASN A 179 -15.73 -7.09 20.20
N GLY A 180 -16.34 -8.03 20.90
CA GLY A 180 -17.72 -7.93 21.35
C GLY A 180 -17.89 -6.67 22.21
N GLY A 181 -18.88 -5.86 21.84
CA GLY A 181 -19.27 -4.69 22.62
C GLY A 181 -19.72 -3.52 21.76
N GLY A 182 -20.91 -3.65 21.15
CA GLY A 182 -21.95 -2.61 20.94
C GLY A 182 -21.62 -1.14 20.66
N VAL A 183 -20.41 -0.76 20.25
CA VAL A 183 -20.04 0.61 19.88
C VAL A 183 -19.39 0.52 18.52
N SER A 184 -19.90 1.28 17.55
CA SER A 184 -19.44 1.34 16.17
C SER A 184 -17.94 1.67 16.11
N THR A 185 -17.08 0.65 16.18
CA THR A 185 -15.63 0.80 16.04
C THR A 185 -15.32 1.16 14.60
N ALA A 186 -14.54 2.22 14.41
CA ALA A 186 -14.04 2.62 13.09
C ALA A 186 -13.48 1.38 12.37
N VAL A 187 -13.94 1.14 11.14
CA VAL A 187 -13.45 0.03 10.31
C VAL A 187 -11.98 0.29 10.02
N ASP A 188 -11.12 -0.67 10.36
CA ASP A 188 -9.69 -0.56 10.05
C ASP A 188 -9.49 -0.38 8.54
N PRO A 189 -8.62 0.54 8.13
CA PRO A 189 -8.40 0.81 6.72
C PRO A 189 -7.77 -0.40 6.03
N LEU A 190 -8.25 -0.73 4.83
CA LEU A 190 -7.62 -1.71 3.97
C LEU A 190 -6.28 -1.16 3.48
N VAL A 191 -5.19 -1.87 3.77
CA VAL A 191 -3.83 -1.46 3.36
C VAL A 191 -3.46 -2.15 2.06
N LEU A 192 -3.21 -1.36 1.02
CA LEU A 192 -2.82 -1.81 -0.31
C LEU A 192 -1.43 -1.28 -0.65
N SER A 193 -0.58 -2.14 -1.18
CA SER A 193 0.71 -1.77 -1.77
C SER A 193 0.68 -1.99 -3.27
N ILE A 194 1.12 -1.00 -4.05
CA ILE A 194 1.30 -1.08 -5.49
C ILE A 194 2.81 -1.21 -5.76
N VAL A 195 3.22 -2.31 -6.36
CA VAL A 195 4.64 -2.59 -6.64
C VAL A 195 4.83 -2.76 -8.15
N PRO A 196 5.72 -2.01 -8.80
CA PRO A 196 6.07 -2.24 -10.20
C PRO A 196 6.63 -3.66 -10.39
N ALA A 197 6.19 -4.35 -11.42
CA ALA A 197 6.66 -5.69 -11.72
C ALA A 197 6.74 -5.91 -13.23
N ALA A 198 7.60 -6.82 -13.69
CA ALA A 198 7.48 -7.34 -15.04
C ALA A 198 6.28 -8.29 -15.13
N PRO A 199 5.66 -8.45 -16.32
CA PRO A 199 4.67 -9.51 -16.56
C PRO A 199 5.22 -10.87 -16.15
N LEU A 200 4.37 -11.72 -15.57
CA LEU A 200 4.79 -13.01 -15.03
C LEU A 200 5.09 -14.01 -16.18
N PRO A 201 6.32 -14.57 -16.27
CA PRO A 201 6.61 -15.64 -17.22
C PRO A 201 5.88 -16.95 -16.91
N ASN A 202 5.62 -17.78 -17.93
CA ASN A 202 4.84 -19.03 -17.80
C ASN A 202 5.44 -20.07 -16.84
N ASP A 203 6.76 -20.07 -16.68
CA ASP A 203 7.53 -20.98 -15.83
C ASP A 203 7.92 -20.38 -14.47
N HIS A 204 7.29 -19.25 -14.12
CA HIS A 204 7.55 -18.52 -12.88
C HIS A 204 6.26 -18.31 -12.08
N PHE A 205 6.43 -17.98 -10.81
CA PHE A 205 5.34 -17.54 -9.93
C PHE A 205 5.78 -16.39 -9.02
N ARG A 206 4.79 -15.72 -8.42
CA ARG A 206 5.00 -14.69 -7.40
C ARG A 206 5.11 -15.36 -6.04
N LEU A 207 6.25 -15.22 -5.39
CA LEU A 207 6.49 -15.73 -4.06
C LEU A 207 6.36 -14.57 -3.05
N PRO A 208 5.30 -14.54 -2.22
CA PRO A 208 5.19 -13.56 -1.14
C PRO A 208 6.23 -13.86 -0.07
N CYS A 209 6.81 -12.82 0.49
CA CYS A 209 7.86 -12.90 1.49
C CYS A 209 7.61 -11.91 2.61
N CYS A 210 8.06 -12.26 3.81
CA CYS A 210 8.03 -11.38 4.98
C CYS A 210 9.32 -11.52 5.78
N HIS A 211 9.58 -10.54 6.65
CA HIS A 211 10.62 -10.64 7.65
C HIS A 211 10.01 -11.08 8.97
N GLY A 212 10.75 -11.87 9.74
CA GLY A 212 10.37 -12.16 11.10
C GLY A 212 11.47 -12.80 11.91
N GLU A 213 11.25 -12.84 13.22
CA GLU A 213 12.10 -13.55 14.16
C GLU A 213 11.34 -14.72 14.76
N MET A 214 11.87 -15.93 14.52
CA MET A 214 11.35 -17.17 15.06
C MET A 214 12.39 -17.82 15.97
N PHE A 215 12.01 -18.03 17.23
CA PHE A 215 12.79 -18.76 18.21
C PHE A 215 12.33 -20.21 18.26
N LEU A 216 13.13 -21.12 17.72
CA LEU A 216 12.82 -22.56 17.67
C LEU A 216 12.65 -23.19 19.06
N GLU A 217 13.20 -22.58 20.10
CA GLU A 217 13.09 -23.05 21.49
C GLU A 217 11.67 -22.91 22.07
N ARG A 218 10.77 -22.21 21.38
CA ARG A 218 9.39 -21.97 21.82
C ARG A 218 8.39 -22.55 20.83
N GLU A 219 8.19 -23.87 20.89
CA GLU A 219 7.17 -24.53 20.09
C GLU A 219 5.79 -23.88 20.29
N GLY A 220 5.07 -23.65 19.19
CA GLY A 220 3.72 -23.07 19.21
C GLY A 220 3.66 -21.55 19.31
N VAL A 221 4.79 -20.84 19.44
CA VAL A 221 4.81 -19.38 19.41
C VAL A 221 4.90 -18.88 17.95
N PRO A 222 3.97 -18.01 17.50
CA PRO A 222 4.04 -17.43 16.16
C PRO A 222 5.31 -16.57 16.01
N PRO A 223 5.86 -16.45 14.80
CA PRO A 223 7.00 -15.57 14.55
C PRO A 223 6.63 -14.12 14.87
N ALA A 224 7.59 -13.36 15.40
CA ALA A 224 7.46 -11.92 15.47
C ALA A 224 7.80 -11.33 14.10
N THR A 225 6.79 -11.12 13.26
CA THR A 225 6.97 -10.51 11.94
C THR A 225 7.15 -9.01 12.05
N PHE A 226 7.90 -8.44 11.11
CA PHE A 226 8.16 -7.00 11.08
C PHE A 226 8.49 -6.51 9.67
N GLY A 227 8.57 -5.18 9.53
CA GLY A 227 8.92 -4.55 8.26
C GLY A 227 7.81 -4.65 7.21
N GLN A 228 8.15 -4.25 5.98
CA GLN A 228 7.23 -4.30 4.85
C GLN A 228 7.36 -5.67 4.17
N PRO A 229 6.27 -6.46 4.03
CA PRO A 229 6.32 -7.66 3.22
C PRO A 229 6.51 -7.31 1.74
N PHE A 230 7.12 -8.23 1.00
CA PHE A 230 7.53 -8.02 -0.38
C PHE A 230 7.26 -9.27 -1.22
N VAL A 231 7.42 -9.15 -2.53
CA VAL A 231 7.21 -10.24 -3.48
C VAL A 231 8.42 -10.37 -4.37
N VAL A 232 8.85 -11.61 -4.59
CA VAL A 232 9.88 -11.95 -5.57
C VAL A 232 9.29 -12.83 -6.67
N THR A 233 9.74 -12.63 -7.91
CA THR A 233 9.41 -13.51 -9.03
C THR A 233 10.44 -14.61 -9.09
N VAL A 234 10.00 -15.86 -9.04
CA VAL A 234 10.89 -17.03 -9.00
C VAL A 234 10.42 -18.10 -9.95
N SER A 235 11.35 -18.93 -10.43
CA SER A 235 11.02 -20.08 -11.26
C SER A 235 10.18 -21.11 -10.47
N ASN A 236 9.34 -21.85 -11.18
CA ASN A 236 8.54 -22.94 -10.63
C ASN A 236 9.38 -24.07 -10.02
N SER A 237 10.68 -24.15 -10.32
CA SER A 237 11.61 -25.14 -9.78
C SER A 237 12.39 -24.65 -8.55
N ILE A 238 12.08 -23.46 -8.02
CA ILE A 238 12.83 -22.86 -6.91
C ILE A 238 12.85 -23.75 -5.67
N THR A 239 14.05 -23.99 -5.15
CA THR A 239 14.26 -24.70 -3.89
C THR A 239 14.36 -23.73 -2.72
N VAL A 240 14.20 -24.24 -1.50
CA VAL A 240 14.37 -23.45 -0.27
C VAL A 240 15.75 -22.82 -0.18
N LYS A 241 16.80 -23.56 -0.56
CA LYS A 241 18.18 -23.05 -0.61
C LYS A 241 18.32 -21.86 -1.55
N SER A 242 17.89 -22.03 -2.81
CA SER A 242 18.01 -20.99 -3.82
C SER A 242 17.14 -19.78 -3.50
N ALA A 243 15.97 -19.99 -2.89
CA ALA A 243 15.15 -18.89 -2.40
C ALA A 243 15.84 -18.13 -1.26
N GLN A 244 16.48 -18.83 -0.30
CA GLN A 244 17.23 -18.16 0.76
C GLN A 244 18.32 -17.25 0.18
N GLU A 245 19.11 -17.76 -0.77
CA GLU A 245 20.16 -16.98 -1.45
C GLU A 245 19.57 -15.74 -2.14
N LEU A 246 18.48 -15.91 -2.88
CA LEU A 246 17.77 -14.82 -3.56
C LEU A 246 17.22 -13.78 -2.56
N LEU A 247 16.63 -14.21 -1.44
CA LEU A 247 16.09 -13.29 -0.43
C LEU A 247 17.20 -12.49 0.25
N LEU A 248 18.35 -13.11 0.54
CA LEU A 248 19.52 -12.41 1.08
C LEU A 248 20.01 -11.34 0.11
N GLU A 249 20.12 -11.67 -1.18
CA GLU A 249 20.49 -10.71 -2.23
C GLU A 249 19.47 -9.57 -2.33
N PHE A 250 18.18 -9.90 -2.42
CA PHE A 250 17.09 -8.93 -2.55
C PHE A 250 17.02 -7.96 -1.37
N THR A 251 17.24 -8.46 -0.15
CA THR A 251 17.13 -7.67 1.09
C THR A 251 18.44 -7.01 1.50
N GLY A 252 19.55 -7.34 0.85
CA GLY A 252 20.90 -6.89 1.23
C GLY A 252 21.38 -7.47 2.57
N LEU A 253 20.76 -8.55 3.06
CA LEU A 253 21.19 -9.26 4.25
C LEU A 253 22.31 -10.24 3.94
N THR A 254 23.15 -10.50 4.93
CA THR A 254 24.24 -11.47 4.83
C THR A 254 23.81 -12.81 5.41
N PRO A 255 24.46 -13.93 5.03
CA PRO A 255 24.21 -15.22 5.68
C PRO A 255 24.40 -15.18 7.20
N SER A 256 25.32 -14.36 7.71
CA SER A 256 25.52 -14.15 9.15
C SER A 256 24.34 -13.53 9.88
N ASP A 257 23.44 -12.81 9.20
CA ASP A 257 22.25 -12.22 9.81
C ASP A 257 21.15 -13.26 10.09
N VAL A 258 21.15 -14.37 9.35
CA VAL A 258 20.16 -15.46 9.44
C VAL A 258 20.68 -16.71 10.18
N LEU A 259 22.00 -16.93 10.20
CA LEU A 259 22.67 -18.06 10.84
C LEU A 259 22.36 -18.26 12.35
N PRO A 260 22.20 -17.22 13.19
CA PRO A 260 21.99 -17.39 14.63
C PRO A 260 20.71 -18.13 15.02
N LEU A 261 19.75 -18.27 14.10
CA LEU A 261 18.43 -18.87 14.38
C LEU A 261 18.29 -20.28 13.79
N SER A 262 19.39 -20.89 13.35
CA SER A 262 19.51 -22.30 12.89
C SER A 262 18.68 -22.73 11.66
N ARG A 263 17.81 -21.86 11.13
CA ARG A 263 17.14 -22.01 9.83
C ARG A 263 16.86 -20.61 9.24
N GLY A 264 17.30 -20.38 8.01
CA GLY A 264 17.24 -19.05 7.38
C GLY A 264 15.87 -18.68 6.82
N VAL A 265 15.05 -19.65 6.43
CA VAL A 265 13.72 -19.43 5.84
C VAL A 265 12.70 -20.44 6.32
N PHE A 266 11.45 -19.98 6.47
CA PHE A 266 10.29 -20.78 6.85
C PHE A 266 9.11 -20.44 5.95
N VAL A 267 8.18 -21.38 5.78
CA VAL A 267 6.89 -21.04 5.19
C VAL A 267 5.94 -20.65 6.31
N PHE A 268 5.43 -19.42 6.26
CA PHE A 268 4.51 -18.83 7.22
C PHE A 268 3.12 -18.62 6.59
N PRO A 269 2.16 -19.52 6.91
CA PRO A 269 0.76 -19.42 6.50
C PRO A 269 -0.12 -18.58 7.45
N GLY A 270 0.49 -17.88 8.43
CA GLY A 270 -0.21 -16.97 9.35
C GLY A 270 -0.42 -17.47 10.78
N ARG A 271 -0.30 -18.77 11.07
CA ARG A 271 -0.46 -19.31 12.45
C ARG A 271 0.70 -20.16 12.94
N MET A 272 1.24 -21.02 12.08
CA MET A 272 2.34 -21.91 12.42
C MET A 272 3.34 -21.94 11.27
N CYS A 273 4.62 -21.73 11.56
CA CYS A 273 5.65 -21.88 10.55
C CYS A 273 5.90 -23.36 10.24
N ALA A 274 6.02 -23.66 8.96
CA ALA A 274 6.53 -24.93 8.49
C ALA A 274 8.00 -24.78 8.11
N SER A 275 8.82 -25.70 8.61
CA SER A 275 10.20 -25.81 8.18
C SER A 275 10.32 -26.80 7.04
N LEU A 276 11.13 -26.44 6.06
CA LEU A 276 11.42 -27.26 4.89
C LEU A 276 12.87 -27.70 4.86
N ARG A 277 13.16 -28.81 4.19
CA ARG A 277 14.54 -29.14 3.82
C ARG A 277 15.03 -28.19 2.73
N LEU A 278 16.33 -27.96 2.68
CA LEU A 278 16.94 -26.97 1.76
C LEU A 278 16.69 -27.30 0.29
N GLU A 279 16.59 -28.58 -0.04
CA GLU A 279 16.42 -29.10 -1.40
C GLU A 279 14.95 -29.21 -1.82
N GLU A 280 14.00 -28.97 -0.91
CA GLU A 280 12.57 -29.05 -1.23
C GLU A 280 12.14 -27.92 -2.16
N SER A 281 11.25 -28.28 -3.10
CA SER A 281 10.56 -27.34 -3.98
C SER A 281 9.53 -26.53 -3.18
N ILE A 282 9.66 -25.20 -3.19
CA ILE A 282 8.75 -24.31 -2.46
C ILE A 282 7.35 -24.37 -3.07
N LEU A 283 7.25 -24.41 -4.40
CA LEU A 283 5.97 -24.40 -5.09
C LEU A 283 5.18 -25.68 -4.81
N ASP A 284 5.84 -26.84 -4.83
CA ASP A 284 5.18 -28.11 -4.53
C ASP A 284 4.77 -28.20 -3.07
N PHE A 285 5.60 -27.66 -2.16
CA PHE A 285 5.23 -27.51 -0.76
C PHE A 285 3.98 -26.64 -0.60
N MET A 286 3.99 -25.42 -1.16
CA MET A 286 2.86 -24.51 -1.08
C MET A 286 1.58 -25.13 -1.64
N ARG A 287 1.65 -25.81 -2.79
CA ARG A 287 0.49 -26.51 -3.40
C ARG A 287 -0.05 -27.63 -2.53
N ARG A 288 0.81 -28.33 -1.80
CA ARG A 288 0.41 -29.40 -0.86
C ARG A 288 -0.31 -28.83 0.35
N GLU A 289 0.25 -27.78 0.97
CA GLU A 289 -0.28 -27.18 2.20
C GLU A 289 -1.48 -26.23 1.96
N LEU A 290 -1.57 -25.59 0.80
CA LEU A 290 -2.72 -24.73 0.44
C LEU A 290 -4.06 -25.47 0.47
N ARG A 291 -4.06 -26.81 0.38
CA ARG A 291 -5.28 -27.62 0.49
C ARG A 291 -5.81 -27.74 1.92
N THR A 292 -4.94 -27.51 2.91
CA THR A 292 -5.24 -27.72 4.34
C THR A 292 -5.26 -26.41 5.12
N MET A 293 -4.70 -25.34 4.57
CA MET A 293 -4.58 -24.04 5.22
C MET A 293 -5.71 -23.07 4.82
N ASN A 294 -6.10 -22.21 5.76
CA ASN A 294 -7.06 -21.12 5.60
C ASN A 294 -6.74 -20.26 4.34
N PRO A 295 -7.66 -19.42 3.82
CA PRO A 295 -7.55 -18.78 2.49
C PRO A 295 -6.44 -17.72 2.35
N GLN A 296 -5.47 -17.68 3.27
CA GLN A 296 -4.34 -16.77 3.25
C GLN A 296 -3.21 -17.35 2.39
N ILE A 297 -2.62 -16.51 1.53
CA ILE A 297 -1.45 -16.91 0.74
C ILE A 297 -0.25 -17.10 1.70
N PRO A 298 0.41 -18.27 1.71
CA PRO A 298 1.58 -18.49 2.54
C PRO A 298 2.73 -17.59 2.10
N SER A 299 3.43 -17.01 3.06
CA SER A 299 4.62 -16.19 2.83
C SER A 299 5.88 -16.98 3.16
N LEU A 300 6.96 -16.78 2.40
CA LEU A 300 8.28 -17.24 2.78
C LEU A 300 8.88 -16.23 3.78
N LEU A 301 8.99 -16.63 5.03
CA LEU A 301 9.53 -15.83 6.12
C LEU A 301 11.06 -15.94 6.12
N LEU A 302 11.73 -14.80 5.95
CA LEU A 302 13.18 -14.66 6.13
C LEU A 302 13.47 -14.46 7.62
N ASN A 303 14.08 -15.45 8.25
CA ASN A 303 14.24 -15.50 9.70
C ASN A 303 15.50 -14.78 10.15
N HIS A 304 15.35 -13.57 10.69
CA HIS A 304 16.46 -12.78 11.20
C HIS A 304 15.99 -11.84 12.32
N ARG A 305 16.96 -11.33 13.09
CA ARG A 305 16.66 -10.32 14.12
C ARG A 305 16.26 -9.00 13.48
N GLN A 306 15.31 -8.30 14.10
CA GLN A 306 15.11 -6.90 13.81
C GLN A 306 16.37 -6.12 14.23
N SER A 307 17.06 -5.48 13.28
CA SER A 307 18.21 -4.64 13.60
C SER A 307 17.78 -3.53 14.58
N GLY A 308 18.47 -3.45 15.72
CA GLY A 308 18.26 -2.41 16.73
C GLY A 308 18.79 -1.03 16.33
N GLU A 309 19.31 -0.86 15.11
CA GLU A 309 19.62 0.47 14.59
C GLU A 309 18.35 1.33 14.63
N LYS A 310 18.44 2.45 15.37
CA LYS A 310 17.38 3.47 15.54
C LYS A 310 16.48 3.48 14.33
N HIS A 311 15.20 3.19 14.55
CA HIS A 311 14.13 3.28 13.55
C HIS A 311 14.58 4.11 12.34
N GLY A 312 15.13 3.44 11.31
CA GLY A 312 14.93 3.94 9.97
C GLY A 312 16.01 4.11 8.92
N LEU A 313 17.04 3.27 8.86
CA LEU A 313 17.92 3.30 7.69
C LEU A 313 17.75 2.09 6.76
N ARG A 314 17.63 0.86 7.28
CA ARG A 314 17.38 -0.33 6.45
C ARG A 314 15.91 -0.59 6.10
N TYR A 315 14.98 -0.24 7.01
CA TYR A 315 13.55 -0.59 6.88
C TYR A 315 12.58 0.62 6.81
N LEU A 316 13.03 1.88 7.09
CA LEU A 316 12.18 3.08 6.89
C LEU A 316 12.25 3.69 5.49
N ALA A 317 13.26 3.37 4.68
CA ALA A 317 13.21 3.66 3.25
C ALA A 317 11.96 3.05 2.57
N GLN A 318 11.33 2.07 3.23
CA GLN A 318 10.15 1.35 2.76
C GLN A 318 8.85 1.70 3.50
N SER A 319 8.88 2.51 4.57
CA SER A 319 7.67 2.78 5.40
C SER A 319 7.38 4.25 5.69
N SER A 320 8.22 5.19 5.23
CA SER A 320 7.93 6.62 5.39
C SER A 320 8.32 7.44 4.15
N PRO A 321 7.36 7.77 3.26
CA PRO A 321 7.55 8.97 2.46
C PRO A 321 7.45 10.14 3.43
N ALA A 322 8.52 10.92 3.54
CA ALA A 322 8.47 12.22 4.19
C ALA A 322 7.23 12.96 3.67
N LEU A 323 6.31 13.30 4.57
CA LEU A 323 5.27 14.29 4.30
C LEU A 323 5.99 15.61 3.99
N ARG A 324 6.39 15.79 2.72
CA ARG A 324 6.74 17.10 2.20
C ARG A 324 5.43 17.88 2.11
N ILE A 325 5.07 18.49 3.23
CA ILE A 325 4.14 19.61 3.24
C ILE A 325 4.76 20.64 2.29
N SER A 326 4.18 20.82 1.11
CA SER A 326 4.58 21.91 0.23
C SER A 326 4.33 23.20 0.99
N LYS A 327 5.42 23.93 1.28
CA LYS A 327 5.27 25.35 1.60
C LYS A 327 4.79 26.01 0.31
N ARG A 328 3.63 26.66 0.41
CA ARG A 328 3.09 27.55 -0.62
C ARG A 328 4.10 28.63 -0.96
#